data_AF-A0A9P0MM42-F1
#
_entry.id   AF-A0A9P0MM42-F1
#
_cell.length_a   1.000
_cell.length_b   1.000
_cell.length_c   1.000
_cell.angle_alpha   90.00
_cell.angle_beta   90.00
_cell.angle_gamma   90.00
#
_symmetry.space_group_name_H-M   'P 1'
#
loop_
_entity.id
_entity.type
_entity.pdbx_description
1 polymer ?
#
loop_
_entity_poly.entity_id
_entity_poly.type
_entity_poly.pdbx_seq_one_letter_code
_entity_poly.pdbx_strand_id
1 'polypeptide(L)'
;MGQGGKANQLYDTRDHKHLQPFLLFVHAFAGCDTTSCFFGKGKMKLVKLLLQNDSIRALALKFYEPDCLEDELLQCAETITLALYKDKEQSSSLGTFRYNLFSTNLAKAKKETPLECLPPTSPALLQHCKRA
;
A
#
# COMPACT_ATOMS: atom_id res chain seq x y z
N MET A 1 20.09 -21.08 17.70
CA MET A 1 18.76 -21.57 18.13
C MET A 1 17.80 -20.38 18.11
N GLY A 2 16.95 -20.27 17.08
CA GLY A 2 15.98 -19.17 16.97
C GLY A 2 14.65 -19.58 17.60
N GLN A 3 14.19 -18.82 18.59
CA GLN A 3 12.90 -19.06 19.24
C GLN A 3 11.76 -18.64 18.29
N GLY A 4 11.11 -19.63 17.65
CA GLY A 4 9.90 -19.45 16.86
C GLY A 4 8.69 -19.31 17.77
N GLY A 5 8.35 -18.07 18.13
CA GLY A 5 7.28 -17.76 19.07
C GLY A 5 6.15 -16.94 18.45
N LYS A 6 5.43 -17.48 17.46
CA LYS A 6 4.03 -17.13 17.18
C LYS A 6 3.31 -18.37 16.65
N ALA A 7 2.15 -18.68 17.21
CA ALA A 7 1.27 -19.71 16.64
C ALA A 7 0.98 -19.34 15.18
N ASN A 8 1.25 -20.26 14.26
CA ASN A 8 0.80 -20.14 12.88
C ASN A 8 -0.72 -20.27 12.88
N GLN A 9 -1.42 -19.15 13.08
CA GLN A 9 -2.85 -19.10 12.85
C GLN A 9 -3.06 -19.32 11.35
N LEU A 10 -3.62 -20.47 11.01
CA LEU A 10 -4.01 -20.77 9.63
C LEU A 10 -5.01 -19.69 9.19
N TYR A 11 -4.64 -18.94 8.16
CA TYR A 11 -5.48 -17.87 7.62
C TYR A 11 -6.53 -18.53 6.73
N ASP A 12 -7.70 -18.83 7.29
CA ASP A 12 -8.77 -19.46 6.53
C ASP A 12 -9.58 -18.41 5.76
N THR A 13 -9.60 -18.53 4.44
CA THR A 13 -10.46 -17.72 3.56
C THR A 13 -11.95 -17.82 3.90
N ARG A 14 -12.38 -18.89 4.61
CA ARG A 14 -13.77 -19.10 5.05
C ARG A 14 -14.20 -18.12 6.13
N ASP A 15 -13.27 -17.67 6.98
CA ASP A 15 -13.55 -16.73 8.08
C ASP A 15 -13.52 -15.27 7.61
N HIS A 16 -12.93 -15.01 6.43
CA HIS A 16 -12.76 -13.67 5.87
C HIS A 16 -13.41 -13.53 4.48
N LYS A 17 -14.63 -14.05 4.31
CA LYS A 17 -15.37 -13.95 3.02
C LYS A 17 -15.49 -12.52 2.50
N HIS A 18 -15.60 -11.53 3.39
CA HIS A 18 -15.67 -10.11 3.03
C HIS A 18 -14.39 -9.57 2.37
N LEU A 19 -13.27 -10.28 2.46
CA LEU A 19 -12.02 -9.93 1.78
C LEU A 19 -11.90 -10.52 0.37
N GLN A 20 -12.72 -11.50 0.00
CA GLN A 20 -12.66 -12.15 -1.31
C GLN A 20 -12.68 -11.16 -2.49
N PRO A 21 -13.52 -10.10 -2.48
CA PRO A 21 -13.54 -9.13 -3.58
C PRO A 21 -12.20 -8.41 -3.79
N PHE A 22 -11.36 -8.32 -2.75
CA PHE A 22 -10.12 -7.55 -2.78
C PHE A 22 -8.87 -8.39 -3.04
N LEU A 23 -9.00 -9.72 -3.17
CA LEU A 23 -7.84 -10.60 -3.27
C LEU A 23 -6.99 -10.29 -4.52
N LEU A 24 -7.65 -10.02 -5.64
CA LEU A 24 -6.98 -9.67 -6.90
C LEU A 24 -6.30 -8.30 -6.79
N PHE A 25 -7.02 -7.30 -6.26
CA PHE A 25 -6.45 -5.99 -5.97
C PHE A 25 -5.21 -6.09 -5.08
N VAL A 26 -5.27 -6.86 -3.98
CA VAL A 26 -4.11 -7.07 -3.11
C VAL A 26 -2.97 -7.76 -3.85
N HIS A 27 -3.27 -8.77 -4.66
CA HIS A 27 -2.26 -9.51 -5.41
C HIS A 27 -1.47 -8.59 -6.34
N ALA A 28 -2.18 -7.73 -7.07
CA ALA A 28 -1.60 -6.93 -8.13
C ALA A 28 -1.03 -5.59 -7.62
N PHE A 29 -1.73 -4.89 -6.72
CA PHE A 29 -1.30 -3.60 -6.15
C PHE A 29 -0.16 -3.74 -5.12
N ALA A 30 -0.11 -4.82 -4.34
CA ALA A 30 1.01 -5.06 -3.40
C ALA A 30 2.20 -5.77 -4.07
N GLY A 31 2.11 -6.07 -5.37
CA GLY A 31 3.15 -6.73 -6.16
C GLY A 31 2.89 -8.23 -6.42
N CYS A 32 3.01 -8.62 -7.68
CA CYS A 32 3.00 -10.00 -8.19
C CYS A 32 4.19 -10.25 -9.13
N ASP A 33 4.16 -11.31 -9.94
CA ASP A 33 5.25 -11.64 -10.86
C ASP A 33 5.45 -10.56 -11.93
N THR A 34 4.40 -9.82 -12.29
CA THR A 34 4.41 -8.78 -13.33
C THR A 34 4.34 -7.35 -12.77
N THR A 35 4.07 -7.18 -11.48
CA THR A 35 4.01 -5.86 -10.81
C THR A 35 5.03 -5.75 -9.68
N SER A 36 5.79 -4.65 -9.69
CA SER A 36 6.71 -4.31 -8.60
C SER A 36 5.99 -4.20 -7.24
N CYS A 37 6.68 -4.43 -6.13
CA CYS A 37 6.14 -4.15 -4.79
C CYS A 37 6.76 -2.91 -4.16
N PHE A 38 6.06 -2.27 -3.22
CA PHE A 38 6.68 -1.20 -2.41
C PHE A 38 7.51 -1.81 -1.27
N PHE A 39 8.70 -1.25 -1.04
CA PHE A 39 9.64 -1.79 -0.06
C PHE A 39 9.01 -1.88 1.34
N GLY A 40 9.04 -3.08 1.92
CA GLY A 40 8.46 -3.35 3.22
C GLY A 40 6.94 -3.22 3.29
N LYS A 41 6.21 -3.12 2.17
CA LYS A 41 4.73 -3.03 2.12
C LYS A 41 4.08 -4.23 1.42
N GLY A 42 4.40 -5.44 1.86
CA GLY A 42 3.85 -6.67 1.27
C GLY A 42 2.34 -6.86 1.49
N LYS A 43 1.78 -7.83 0.77
CA LYS A 43 0.34 -8.21 0.73
C LYS A 43 -0.35 -8.20 2.10
N MET A 44 0.27 -8.79 3.13
CA MET A 44 -0.32 -8.85 4.47
C MET A 44 -0.52 -7.49 5.14
N LYS A 45 0.26 -6.46 4.81
CA LYS A 45 0.01 -5.11 5.33
C LYS A 45 -1.22 -4.49 4.69
N LEU A 46 -1.41 -4.71 3.39
CA LEU A 46 -2.59 -4.24 2.67
C LEU A 46 -3.87 -4.99 3.09
N VAL A 47 -3.79 -6.31 3.29
CA VAL A 47 -4.90 -7.10 3.87
C VAL A 47 -5.32 -6.57 5.23
N LYS A 48 -4.35 -6.31 6.13
CA LYS A 48 -4.65 -5.72 7.45
C LYS A 48 -5.28 -4.34 7.34
N LEU A 49 -4.83 -3.53 6.39
CA LEU A 49 -5.42 -2.22 6.14
C LEU A 49 -6.88 -2.33 5.67
N LEU A 50 -7.17 -3.24 4.73
CA LEU A 50 -8.53 -3.49 4.25
C LEU A 50 -9.45 -4.02 5.35
N LEU A 51 -8.95 -4.88 6.24
CA LEU A 51 -9.70 -5.38 7.40
C LEU A 51 -10.10 -4.27 8.38
N GLN A 52 -9.29 -3.22 8.49
CA GLN A 52 -9.44 -2.19 9.52
C GLN A 52 -10.14 -0.92 9.02
N ASN A 53 -10.24 -0.72 7.71
CA ASN A 53 -10.67 0.55 7.15
C ASN A 53 -11.63 0.37 5.97
N ASP A 54 -12.90 0.68 6.22
CA ASP A 54 -14.01 0.59 5.28
C ASP A 54 -13.85 1.58 4.11
N SER A 55 -13.34 2.78 4.38
CA SER A 55 -13.04 3.78 3.36
C SER A 55 -11.96 3.28 2.39
N ILE A 56 -10.92 2.61 2.89
CA ILE A 56 -9.91 1.99 2.03
C ILE A 56 -10.51 0.87 1.18
N ARG A 57 -11.46 0.10 1.72
CA ARG A 57 -12.18 -0.90 0.91
C ARG A 57 -12.98 -0.24 -0.21
N ALA A 58 -13.69 0.85 0.07
CA ALA A 58 -14.42 1.59 -0.97
C ALA A 58 -13.49 2.11 -2.08
N LEU A 59 -12.31 2.65 -1.72
CA LEU A 59 -11.31 3.08 -2.70
C LEU A 59 -10.72 1.91 -3.49
N ALA A 60 -10.51 0.75 -2.87
CA ALA A 60 -10.03 -0.44 -3.56
C ALA A 60 -11.05 -0.97 -4.58
N LEU A 61 -12.36 -0.79 -4.34
CA LEU A 61 -13.39 -1.17 -5.30
C LEU A 61 -13.33 -0.35 -6.61
N LYS A 62 -12.75 0.86 -6.59
CA LYS A 62 -12.55 1.69 -7.78
C LYS A 62 -11.69 1.04 -8.84
N PHE A 63 -10.78 0.14 -8.46
CA PHE A 63 -9.95 -0.63 -9.39
C PHE A 63 -10.74 -1.64 -10.22
N TYR A 64 -11.99 -1.92 -9.86
CA TYR A 64 -12.88 -2.82 -10.58
C TYR A 64 -13.91 -2.07 -11.44
N GLU A 65 -13.95 -0.73 -11.37
CA GLU A 65 -14.85 0.09 -12.19
C GLU A 65 -14.27 0.25 -13.60
N PRO A 66 -14.95 -0.25 -14.66
CA PRO A 66 -14.40 -0.25 -16.02
C PRO A 66 -14.20 1.15 -16.61
N ASP A 67 -14.98 2.12 -16.14
CA ASP A 67 -14.98 3.50 -16.64
C ASP A 67 -14.30 4.48 -15.66
N CYS A 68 -13.54 3.98 -14.68
CA CYS A 68 -12.84 4.84 -13.72
C CYS A 68 -11.79 5.68 -14.46
N LEU A 69 -11.86 7.01 -14.27
CA LEU A 69 -10.91 7.93 -14.88
C LEU A 69 -9.53 7.76 -14.25
N GLU A 70 -8.49 7.95 -15.06
CA GLU A 70 -7.10 7.78 -14.63
C GLU A 70 -6.74 8.64 -13.41
N ASP A 71 -7.21 9.89 -13.38
CA ASP A 71 -6.98 10.82 -12.26
C ASP A 71 -7.71 10.38 -10.99
N GLU A 72 -8.93 9.85 -11.11
CA GLU A 72 -9.70 9.33 -9.98
C GLU A 72 -9.03 8.06 -9.42
N LEU A 73 -8.58 7.17 -10.29
CA LEU A 73 -7.85 5.96 -9.92
C LEU A 73 -6.55 6.33 -9.20
N LEU A 74 -5.82 7.34 -9.70
CA LEU A 74 -4.59 7.83 -9.07
C LEU A 74 -4.86 8.40 -7.68
N GLN A 75 -5.90 9.22 -7.51
CA GLN A 75 -6.29 9.76 -6.20
C GLN A 75 -6.62 8.65 -5.19
N CYS A 76 -7.34 7.62 -5.64
CA CYS A 76 -7.62 6.44 -4.83
C CYS A 76 -6.33 5.72 -4.45
N ALA A 77 -5.45 5.46 -5.41
CA ALA A 77 -4.17 4.81 -5.20
C ALA A 77 -3.26 5.59 -4.24
N GLU A 78 -3.19 6.91 -4.37
CA GLU A 78 -2.41 7.78 -3.48
C GLU A 78 -2.91 7.67 -2.04
N THR A 79 -4.23 7.74 -1.84
CA THR A 79 -4.85 7.62 -0.52
C THR A 79 -4.56 6.26 0.11
N ILE A 80 -4.70 5.17 -0.66
CA ILE A 80 -4.36 3.82 -0.20
C ILE A 80 -2.87 3.71 0.14
N THR A 81 -2.00 4.30 -0.68
CA THR A 81 -0.55 4.31 -0.46
C THR A 81 -0.19 5.07 0.81
N LEU A 82 -0.73 6.26 1.04
CA LEU A 82 -0.52 7.04 2.27
C LEU A 82 -0.92 6.24 3.51
N ALA A 83 -2.09 5.58 3.46
CA ALA A 83 -2.56 4.71 4.54
C ALA A 83 -1.64 3.50 4.77
N LEU A 84 -1.12 2.88 3.70
CA LEU A 84 -0.16 1.78 3.76
C LEU A 84 1.20 2.21 4.34
N TYR A 85 1.57 3.48 4.15
CA TYR A 85 2.74 4.10 4.75
C TYR A 85 2.50 4.61 6.18
N LYS A 86 1.26 4.54 6.67
CA LYS A 86 0.83 5.03 7.99
C LYS A 86 1.16 6.51 8.16
N ASP A 87 0.81 7.31 7.14
CA ASP A 87 0.93 8.74 7.25
C ASP A 87 0.09 9.25 8.44
N LYS A 88 0.77 9.66 9.51
CA LYS A 88 0.14 10.15 10.74
C LYS A 88 -0.26 11.62 10.62
N GLU A 89 0.39 12.36 9.73
CA GLU A 89 0.18 13.80 9.57
C GLU A 89 -0.93 14.11 8.57
N GLN A 90 -1.53 13.06 7.96
CA GLN A 90 -2.59 13.19 6.95
C GLN A 90 -2.17 14.20 5.88
N SER A 91 -0.99 13.98 5.31
CA SER A 91 -0.42 14.84 4.28
C SER A 91 -1.42 15.01 3.15
N SER A 92 -1.53 16.23 2.64
CA SER A 92 -2.45 16.56 1.55
C SER A 92 -2.13 15.86 0.22
N SER A 93 -0.89 15.39 0.05
CA SER A 93 -0.46 14.68 -1.17
C SER A 93 0.66 13.68 -0.89
N LEU A 94 0.80 12.72 -1.80
CA LEU A 94 1.91 11.76 -1.79
C LEU A 94 3.28 12.45 -1.90
N GLY A 95 3.37 13.52 -2.69
CA GLY A 95 4.59 14.31 -2.85
C GLY A 95 5.03 14.99 -1.55
N THR A 96 4.10 15.65 -0.86
CA THR A 96 4.37 16.29 0.44
C THR A 96 4.80 15.25 1.49
N PHE A 97 4.07 14.14 1.59
CA PHE A 97 4.42 13.06 2.50
C PHE A 97 5.82 12.50 2.21
N ARG A 98 6.13 12.28 0.93
CA ARG A 98 7.43 11.78 0.50
C ARG A 98 8.57 12.73 0.88
N TYR A 99 8.38 14.03 0.71
CA TYR A 99 9.35 15.05 1.10
C TYR A 99 9.56 15.08 2.62
N ASN A 100 8.48 15.05 3.40
CA ASN A 100 8.55 15.04 4.85
C ASN A 100 9.28 13.79 5.39
N LEU A 101 8.97 12.63 4.81
CA LEU A 101 9.61 11.37 5.15
C LEU A 101 11.09 11.38 4.80
N PHE A 102 11.46 11.88 3.62
CA PHE A 102 12.85 12.04 3.22
C PHE A 102 13.62 12.95 4.18
N SER A 103 13.06 14.13 4.48
CA SER A 103 13.67 15.11 5.40
C SER A 103 13.86 14.52 6.79
N THR A 104 12.87 13.79 7.29
CA THR A 104 12.93 13.10 8.58
C THR A 104 13.99 12.01 8.60
N ASN A 105 14.09 11.21 7.52
CA ASN A 105 15.09 10.15 7.42
C ASN A 105 16.50 10.73 7.32
N LEU A 106 16.68 11.82 6.56
CA LEU A 106 17.95 12.51 6.41
C LEU A 106 18.44 13.07 7.76
N ALA A 107 17.56 13.71 8.53
CA ALA A 107 17.88 14.22 9.86
C ALA A 107 18.30 13.13 10.87
N LYS A 108 17.82 11.89 10.68
CA LYS A 108 18.12 10.74 11.55
C LYS A 108 19.28 9.87 11.04
N ALA A 109 19.66 10.02 9.76
CA ALA A 109 20.64 9.15 9.13
C ALA A 109 22.05 9.41 9.69
N LYS A 110 22.72 8.33 10.11
CA LYS A 110 24.13 8.39 10.56
C LYS A 110 25.13 8.14 9.42
N LYS A 111 24.68 7.57 8.30
CA LYS A 111 25.50 7.27 7.11
C LYS A 111 24.70 7.53 5.84
N GLU A 112 23.71 6.67 5.56
CA GLU A 112 22.91 6.73 4.33
C GLU A 112 21.44 6.91 4.67
N THR A 113 20.75 7.68 3.82
CA THR A 113 19.30 7.86 3.93
C THR A 113 18.62 6.70 3.19
N PRO A 114 17.78 5.88 3.85
CA PRO A 114 17.15 4.74 3.21
C PRO A 114 16.08 5.21 2.21
N LEU A 115 16.48 5.36 0.95
CA LEU A 115 15.62 5.85 -0.13
C LEU A 115 14.55 4.83 -0.53
N GLU A 116 14.85 3.54 -0.37
CA GLU A 116 13.92 2.44 -0.60
C GLU A 116 12.70 2.52 0.33
N CYS A 117 12.83 3.14 1.50
CA CYS A 117 11.74 3.32 2.45
C CYS A 117 10.77 4.44 2.06
N LEU A 118 11.05 5.20 0.99
CA LEU A 118 10.17 6.26 0.52
C LEU A 118 9.00 5.67 -0.27
N PRO A 119 7.82 6.32 -0.25
CA PRO A 119 6.74 5.98 -1.18
C PRO A 119 7.14 6.28 -2.63
N PRO A 120 6.46 5.66 -3.61
CA PRO A 120 6.60 6.03 -5.01
C PRO A 120 6.23 7.51 -5.22
N THR A 121 6.67 8.08 -6.34
CA THR A 121 6.13 9.36 -6.82
C THR A 121 4.76 9.14 -7.47
N SER A 122 3.91 10.16 -7.57
CA SER A 122 2.59 10.04 -8.20
C SER A 122 2.65 9.46 -9.63
N PRO A 123 3.57 9.89 -10.53
CA PRO A 123 3.69 9.28 -11.85
C PRO A 123 4.12 7.80 -11.80
N ALA A 124 5.03 7.45 -10.89
CA ALA A 124 5.46 6.05 -10.73
C ALA A 124 4.34 5.17 -10.18
N LEU A 125 3.55 5.70 -9.24
CA LEU A 125 2.38 5.03 -8.69
C LEU A 125 1.31 4.82 -9.75
N LEU A 126 1.04 5.84 -10.58
CA LEU A 126 0.12 5.72 -11.70
C LEU A 126 0.51 4.59 -12.66
N GLN A 127 1.78 4.56 -13.09
CA GLN A 127 2.27 3.48 -13.96
C GLN A 127 2.21 2.11 -13.29
N HIS A 128 2.39 2.06 -11.97
CA HIS A 128 2.20 0.84 -11.19
C HIS A 128 0.73 0.39 -11.19
N CYS A 129 -0.22 1.32 -11.00
CA CYS A 129 -1.66 1.04 -11.02
C CYS A 129 -2.14 0.53 -12.38
N LYS A 130 -1.60 1.05 -13.48
CA LYS A 130 -1.93 0.57 -14.85
C LYS A 130 -1.56 -0.88 -15.11
N ARG A 131 -0.65 -1.45 -14.30
CA ARG A 131 -0.26 -2.87 -14.38
C ARG A 131 -0.95 -3.73 -13.33
N ALA A 132 -1.56 -3.10 -12.33
CA ALA A 132 -2.22 -3.75 -11.20
C ALA A 132 -3.67 -4.11 -11.54
#